data_AF-A0A5B7ECC7-F1
#
_entry.id   AF-A0A5B7ECC7-F1
#
_cell.length_a   1.000
_cell.length_b   1.000
_cell.length_c   1.000
_cell.angle_alpha   90.00
_cell.angle_beta   90.00
_cell.angle_gamma   90.00
#
_symmetry.space_group_name_H-M   'P 1'
#
loop_
_entity.id
_entity.type
_entity.pdbx_description
1 polymer ?
#
loop_
_entity_poly.entity_id
_entity_poly.type
_entity_poly.pdbx_seq_one_letter_code
_entity_poly.pdbx_strand_id
1 'polypeptide(L)'
;MVKEALETALKESNYSLGGTGLFTSRAAAILASEDFNECIVEGHNDCSPNANCFNTPGSYLCACKDGFKDISDVPGRECAEQCAQCNFQGECVTEPDGSVGCRCLQWFSGNRCQLNLRVMLIALVTVGALLILLLLLCVVLCCLRARRNAQDKLAQVWGLVISI
;
A
#
# COMPACT_ATOMS: atom_id res chain seq x y z
N MET A 1 22.54 18.61 -19.21
CA MET A 1 22.68 20.02 -18.78
C MET A 1 23.85 20.21 -17.80
N VAL A 2 23.91 19.52 -16.65
CA VAL A 2 25.02 19.71 -15.68
C VAL A 2 26.38 19.30 -16.24
N LYS A 3 26.47 18.13 -16.92
CA LYS A 3 27.71 17.66 -17.55
C LYS A 3 28.28 18.65 -18.57
N GLU A 4 27.42 19.19 -19.42
CA GLU A 4 27.82 20.13 -20.49
C GLU A 4 28.25 21.50 -19.94
N ALA A 5 27.53 22.01 -18.93
CA ALA A 5 27.91 23.24 -18.23
C ALA A 5 29.22 23.07 -17.44
N LEU A 6 29.42 21.90 -16.81
CA LEU A 6 30.64 21.57 -16.08
C LEU A 6 31.83 21.42 -17.04
N GLU A 7 31.67 20.71 -18.16
CA GLU A 7 32.70 20.59 -19.19
C GLU A 7 33.09 21.95 -19.77
N THR A 8 32.12 22.84 -20.02
CA THR A 8 32.38 24.19 -20.52
C THR A 8 33.15 25.02 -19.49
N ALA A 9 32.71 25.00 -18.22
CA ALA A 9 33.39 25.70 -17.13
C ALA A 9 34.82 25.20 -16.90
N LEU A 10 35.05 23.88 -16.96
CA LEU A 10 36.37 23.27 -16.74
C LEU A 10 37.34 23.47 -17.92
N LYS A 11 36.83 23.58 -19.16
CA LYS A 11 37.66 23.90 -20.34
C LYS A 11 38.10 25.35 -20.38
N GLU A 12 37.29 26.27 -19.85
CA GLU A 12 37.58 27.71 -19.88
C GLU A 12 38.45 28.19 -18.72
N SER A 13 38.55 27.40 -17.65
CA SER A 13 39.20 27.81 -16.40
C SER A 13 40.36 26.90 -16.00
N ASN A 14 41.32 27.45 -15.24
CA ASN A 14 42.37 26.70 -14.55
C ASN A 14 41.98 26.59 -13.07
N TYR A 15 40.80 26.04 -12.78
CA TYR A 15 40.30 25.93 -11.40
C TYR A 15 40.83 24.68 -10.70
N SER A 16 41.03 24.83 -9.39
CA SER A 16 41.33 23.74 -8.48
C SER A 16 40.08 22.87 -8.31
N LEU A 17 40.20 21.58 -8.57
CA LEU A 17 39.13 20.62 -8.33
C LEU A 17 39.04 20.33 -6.82
N GLY A 18 37.93 20.73 -6.21
CA GLY A 18 37.65 20.45 -4.80
C GLY A 18 38.62 21.11 -3.82
N GLY A 19 39.30 22.21 -4.19
CA GLY A 19 40.25 22.90 -3.32
C GLY A 19 41.62 22.20 -3.17
N THR A 20 41.90 21.22 -4.02
CA THR A 20 43.19 20.50 -4.06
C THR A 20 44.22 21.19 -4.97
N GLY A 21 45.48 20.75 -4.98
CA GLY A 21 46.49 21.23 -5.94
C GLY A 21 46.31 20.73 -7.38
N LEU A 22 45.19 20.06 -7.69
CA LEU A 22 44.88 19.51 -9.00
C LEU A 22 44.07 20.53 -9.83
N PHE A 23 44.58 20.87 -11.01
CA PHE A 23 43.98 21.86 -11.91
C PHE A 23 43.57 21.24 -13.25
N THR A 24 42.50 21.76 -13.85
CA THR A 24 42.09 21.36 -15.21
C THR A 24 42.84 22.15 -16.28
N SER A 25 43.48 21.45 -17.21
CA SER A 25 44.15 22.09 -18.35
C SER A 25 43.13 22.41 -19.44
N ARG A 26 43.23 23.61 -20.04
CA ARG A 26 42.46 23.98 -21.24
C ARG A 26 42.73 23.07 -22.45
N ALA A 27 43.84 22.32 -22.43
CA ALA A 27 44.21 21.36 -23.47
C ALA A 27 43.59 19.96 -23.25
N ALA A 28 42.80 19.75 -22.20
CA ALA A 28 42.09 18.49 -21.98
C ALA A 28 41.02 18.31 -23.07
N ALA A 29 41.35 17.54 -24.10
CA ALA A 29 40.48 17.26 -25.24
C ALA A 29 39.28 16.37 -24.87
N ILE A 30 39.37 15.63 -23.75
CA ILE A 30 38.32 14.72 -23.28
C ILE A 30 38.17 14.90 -21.76
N LEU A 31 37.03 15.47 -21.36
CA LEU A 31 36.53 15.40 -19.99
C LEU A 31 35.49 14.29 -19.97
N ALA A 32 35.86 13.10 -19.48
CA ALA A 32 34.94 12.01 -19.29
C ALA A 32 34.40 12.08 -17.86
N SER A 33 33.18 12.59 -17.69
CA SER A 33 32.44 12.38 -16.44
C SER A 33 31.61 11.12 -16.57
N GLU A 34 31.91 10.14 -15.73
CA GLU A 34 31.10 8.95 -15.53
C GLU A 34 30.30 9.12 -14.24
N ASP A 35 29.15 8.47 -14.20
CA ASP A 35 28.29 8.43 -13.03
C ASP A 35 28.97 7.61 -11.93
N PHE A 36 28.99 8.13 -10.70
CA PHE A 36 29.59 7.43 -9.58
C PHE A 36 28.61 6.36 -9.11
N ASN A 37 29.03 5.09 -9.15
CA ASN A 37 28.17 3.98 -8.77
C ASN A 37 28.28 3.70 -7.26
N GLU A 38 27.30 4.17 -6.48
CA GLU A 38 27.25 3.99 -5.03
C GLU A 38 27.03 2.52 -4.62
N CYS A 39 26.54 1.68 -5.52
CA CYS A 39 26.25 0.27 -5.24
C CYS A 39 27.49 -0.62 -5.21
N ILE A 40 28.59 -0.19 -5.83
CA ILE A 40 29.84 -0.97 -5.88
C ILE A 40 30.87 -0.53 -4.84
N VAL A 41 30.74 0.69 -4.31
CA VAL A 41 31.64 1.23 -3.31
C VAL A 41 31.01 1.09 -1.94
N GLU A 42 31.63 0.30 -1.07
CA GLU A 42 31.13 0.12 0.29
C GLU A 42 31.01 1.47 1.03
N GLY A 43 29.94 1.62 1.81
CA GLY A 43 29.66 2.82 2.60
C GLY A 43 29.15 4.04 1.81
N HIS A 44 28.88 3.91 0.51
CA HIS A 44 28.36 5.02 -0.31
C HIS A 44 26.85 4.94 -0.60
N ASN A 45 26.21 3.86 -0.17
CA ASN A 45 24.75 3.73 -0.16
C ASN A 45 24.25 3.43 1.26
N ASP A 46 23.00 3.78 1.51
CA ASP A 46 22.26 3.52 2.73
C ASP A 46 21.14 2.47 2.53
N CYS A 47 21.27 1.61 1.52
CA CYS A 47 20.32 0.52 1.32
C CYS A 47 20.25 -0.41 2.54
N SER A 48 19.07 -0.95 2.83
CA SER A 48 18.91 -2.02 3.80
C SER A 48 19.82 -3.21 3.42
N PRO A 49 20.41 -3.94 4.40
CA PRO A 49 21.11 -5.20 4.13
C PRO A 49 20.24 -6.23 3.37
N ASN A 50 18.92 -6.11 3.53
CA ASN A 50 17.92 -6.95 2.86
C ASN A 50 17.34 -6.29 1.59
N ALA A 51 18.01 -5.30 1.02
CA ALA A 51 17.66 -4.67 -0.24
C ALA A 51 18.73 -4.90 -1.32
N ASN A 52 18.31 -4.74 -2.57
CA ASN A 52 19.16 -4.63 -3.74
C ASN A 52 19.39 -3.14 -4.04
N CYS A 53 20.63 -2.79 -4.39
CA CYS A 53 21.01 -1.44 -4.83
C CYS A 53 21.03 -1.38 -6.36
N PHE A 54 20.48 -0.32 -6.92
CA PHE A 54 20.43 -0.03 -8.35
C PHE A 54 21.02 1.34 -8.63
N ASN A 55 22.11 1.38 -9.39
CA ASN A 55 22.73 2.63 -9.80
C ASN A 55 21.84 3.38 -10.80
N THR A 56 21.72 4.69 -10.65
CA THR A 56 20.95 5.57 -11.54
C THR A 56 21.76 6.82 -11.87
N PRO A 57 21.57 7.48 -13.04
CA PRO A 57 22.33 8.68 -13.33
C PRO A 57 22.16 9.78 -12.27
N GLY A 58 23.24 10.07 -11.53
CA GLY A 58 23.30 11.04 -10.45
C GLY A 58 22.82 10.59 -9.08
N SER A 59 22.44 9.31 -8.90
CA SER A 59 21.98 8.76 -7.61
C SER A 59 21.86 7.23 -7.62
N TYR A 60 21.21 6.65 -6.62
CA TYR A 60 20.91 5.23 -6.56
C TYR A 60 19.53 4.97 -5.96
N LEU A 61 18.94 3.85 -6.34
CA LEU A 61 17.69 3.34 -5.80
C LEU A 61 17.95 2.07 -5.01
N CYS A 62 17.19 1.87 -3.94
CA CYS A 62 17.17 0.61 -3.21
C CYS A 62 15.79 -0.02 -3.33
N ALA A 63 15.73 -1.34 -3.46
CA ALA A 63 14.47 -2.09 -3.39
C ALA A 63 14.67 -3.35 -2.56
N CYS A 64 13.73 -3.65 -1.67
CA CYS A 64 13.79 -4.86 -0.84
C CYS A 64 13.93 -6.13 -1.70
N LYS A 65 14.74 -7.09 -1.22
CA LYS A 65 14.90 -8.41 -1.82
C LYS A 65 13.58 -9.18 -1.77
N ASP A 66 13.47 -10.21 -2.61
CA ASP A 66 12.32 -11.11 -2.59
C ASP A 66 12.13 -11.70 -1.18
N GLY A 67 10.88 -11.70 -0.70
CA GLY A 67 10.54 -12.11 0.66
C GLY A 67 10.67 -11.01 1.71
N PHE A 68 11.05 -9.78 1.33
CA PHE A 68 11.06 -8.62 2.22
C PHE A 68 10.10 -7.53 1.74
N LYS A 69 9.49 -6.83 2.69
CA LYS A 69 8.60 -5.69 2.43
C LYS A 69 9.19 -4.41 2.98
N ASP A 70 9.02 -3.35 2.21
CA ASP A 70 9.38 -2.00 2.63
C ASP A 70 8.40 -1.50 3.70
N ILE A 71 8.95 -1.02 4.80
CA ILE A 71 8.18 -0.43 5.92
C ILE A 71 8.48 1.06 6.12
N SER A 72 9.39 1.61 5.33
CA SER A 72 9.80 3.01 5.41
C SER A 72 9.13 3.88 4.33
N ASP A 73 9.11 5.19 4.55
CA ASP A 73 8.67 6.16 3.53
C ASP A 73 9.67 6.28 2.35
N VAL A 74 10.91 5.81 2.54
CA VAL A 74 11.99 5.87 1.56
C VAL A 74 12.31 4.45 1.05
N PRO A 75 12.20 4.18 -0.26
CA PRO A 75 12.33 2.83 -0.80
C PRO A 75 13.64 2.10 -0.42
N GLY A 76 13.52 0.85 0.02
CA GLY A 76 14.60 -0.10 0.28
C GLY A 76 15.52 0.27 1.44
N ARG A 77 15.13 1.21 2.32
CA ARG A 77 15.91 1.62 3.50
C ARG A 77 15.59 0.76 4.72
N GLU A 78 14.32 0.40 4.89
CA GLU A 78 13.89 -0.54 5.92
C GLU A 78 13.12 -1.71 5.29
N CYS A 79 13.74 -2.89 5.28
CA CYS A 79 13.18 -4.10 4.71
C CYS A 79 12.92 -5.14 5.80
N ALA A 80 11.64 -5.43 6.06
CA ALA A 80 11.20 -6.44 7.02
C ALA A 80 10.83 -7.74 6.31
N GLU A 81 11.17 -8.89 6.92
CA GLU A 81 10.89 -10.20 6.36
C GLU A 81 9.38 -10.46 6.31
N GLN A 82 8.85 -10.71 5.12
CA GLN A 82 7.44 -10.99 4.88
C GLN A 82 7.20 -12.49 5.00
N CYS A 83 6.60 -12.88 6.12
CA CYS A 83 6.56 -14.28 6.51
C CYS A 83 5.40 -15.04 5.84
N ALA A 84 5.72 -16.11 5.11
CA ALA A 84 4.72 -17.00 4.49
C ALA A 84 3.80 -17.65 5.54
N GLN A 85 4.32 -17.97 6.72
CA GLN A 85 3.55 -18.53 7.83
C GLN A 85 2.46 -17.58 8.34
N CYS A 86 2.65 -16.27 8.18
CA CYS A 86 1.69 -15.23 8.51
C CYS A 86 0.82 -14.85 7.30
N ASN A 87 0.63 -15.78 6.35
CA ASN A 87 -0.11 -15.60 5.10
C ASN A 87 0.36 -14.41 4.27
N PHE A 88 1.61 -13.97 4.42
CA PHE A 88 2.15 -12.74 3.82
C PHE A 88 1.42 -11.45 4.25
N GLN A 89 0.60 -11.53 5.30
CA GLN A 89 -0.24 -10.46 5.86
C GLN A 89 0.34 -9.94 7.19
N GLY A 90 1.59 -10.25 7.49
CA GLY A 90 2.24 -9.95 8.76
C GLY A 90 3.74 -10.18 8.76
N GLU A 91 4.37 -9.76 9.84
CA GLU A 91 5.79 -9.94 10.14
C GLU A 91 5.99 -11.13 11.06
N CYS A 92 7.05 -11.92 10.85
CA CYS A 92 7.43 -12.97 11.80
C CYS A 92 8.22 -12.37 12.96
N VAL A 93 7.76 -12.63 14.17
CA VAL A 93 8.40 -12.15 15.41
C VAL A 93 8.77 -13.36 16.24
N THR A 94 9.98 -13.36 16.80
CA THR A 94 10.36 -14.39 17.78
C THR A 94 9.92 -13.93 19.16
N GLU A 95 9.09 -14.73 19.80
CA GLU A 95 8.62 -14.47 21.17
C GLU A 95 9.74 -14.83 22.18
N PRO A 96 9.66 -14.33 23.43
CA PRO A 96 10.68 -14.58 24.45
C PRO A 96 10.91 -16.05 24.78
N ASP A 97 9.94 -16.91 24.46
CA ASP A 97 9.99 -18.36 24.61
C ASP A 97 10.72 -19.06 23.44
N GLY A 98 11.15 -18.31 22.43
CA GLY A 98 11.78 -18.81 21.21
C GLY A 98 10.79 -19.28 20.15
N SER A 99 9.48 -19.14 20.38
CA SER A 99 8.46 -19.47 19.38
C SER A 99 8.35 -18.37 18.32
N VAL A 100 7.96 -18.74 17.10
CA VAL A 100 7.76 -17.79 16.00
C VAL A 100 6.28 -17.41 15.93
N GLY A 101 5.97 -16.21 16.41
CA GLY A 101 4.66 -15.58 16.35
C GLY A 101 4.50 -14.68 15.11
N CYS A 102 3.25 -14.26 14.85
CA CYS A 102 2.92 -13.38 13.73
C CYS A 102 2.42 -12.03 14.25
N ARG A 103 3.06 -10.93 13.84
CA ARG A 103 2.54 -9.58 14.02
C ARG A 103 1.79 -9.15 12.77
N CYS A 104 0.47 -9.08 12.85
CA CYS A 104 -0.36 -8.82 11.68
C CYS A 104 -0.32 -7.35 11.23
N LEU A 105 -0.35 -7.15 9.91
CA LEU A 105 -0.53 -5.84 9.30
C LEU A 105 -1.90 -5.27 9.64
N GLN A 106 -2.05 -3.94 9.46
CA GLN A 106 -3.31 -3.26 9.72
C GLN A 106 -4.46 -3.93 8.96
N TRP A 107 -5.58 -4.17 9.67
CA TRP A 107 -6.80 -4.83 9.16
C TRP A 107 -6.72 -6.35 9.01
N PHE A 108 -5.66 -6.99 9.50
CA PHE A 108 -5.55 -8.44 9.59
C PHE A 108 -5.48 -8.92 11.04
N SER A 109 -6.02 -10.12 11.30
CA SER A 109 -6.03 -10.71 12.64
C SER A 109 -5.96 -12.25 12.60
N GLY A 110 -5.75 -12.86 13.76
CA GLY A 110 -5.56 -14.29 13.97
C GLY A 110 -4.09 -14.71 14.04
N ASN A 111 -3.85 -15.95 14.47
CA ASN A 111 -2.49 -16.47 14.74
C ASN A 111 -1.58 -16.52 13.50
N ARG A 112 -2.15 -16.52 12.30
CA ARG A 112 -1.43 -16.47 11.03
C ARG A 112 -1.90 -15.31 10.15
N CYS A 113 -2.55 -14.30 10.74
CA CYS A 113 -3.10 -13.16 10.01
C CYS A 113 -4.10 -13.57 8.90
N GLN A 114 -4.85 -14.66 9.11
CA GLN A 114 -5.76 -15.21 8.12
C GLN A 114 -7.09 -14.45 7.98
N LEU A 115 -7.46 -13.63 8.97
CA LEU A 115 -8.74 -12.93 8.98
C LEU A 115 -8.58 -11.51 8.42
N ASN A 116 -9.29 -11.20 7.33
CA ASN A 116 -9.37 -9.85 6.80
C ASN A 116 -10.55 -9.10 7.44
N LEU A 117 -10.24 -8.19 8.35
CA LEU A 117 -11.23 -7.50 9.16
C LEU A 117 -12.09 -6.54 8.32
N ARG A 118 -11.54 -5.96 7.25
CA ARG A 118 -12.30 -5.11 6.31
C ARG A 118 -13.40 -5.90 5.60
N VAL A 119 -13.07 -7.10 5.11
CA VAL A 119 -14.03 -7.96 4.40
C VAL A 119 -15.13 -8.43 5.35
N MET A 120 -14.77 -8.80 6.58
CA MET A 120 -15.75 -9.18 7.61
C MET A 120 -16.70 -8.02 7.93
N LEU A 121 -16.20 -6.79 8.05
CA LEU A 121 -17.05 -5.62 8.29
C LEU A 121 -18.01 -5.37 7.13
N ILE A 122 -17.52 -5.45 5.89
CA ILE A 122 -18.37 -5.30 4.70
C ILE A 122 -19.47 -6.37 4.69
N ALA A 123 -19.13 -7.63 4.96
CA ALA A 123 -20.10 -8.73 5.00
C ALA A 123 -21.18 -8.54 6.08
N LEU A 124 -20.80 -8.06 7.27
CA LEU A 124 -21.77 -7.80 8.33
C LEU A 124 -22.72 -6.65 7.96
N VAL A 125 -22.19 -5.58 7.37
CA VAL A 125 -23.00 -4.44 6.92
C VAL A 125 -23.96 -4.85 5.80
N THR A 126 -23.51 -5.66 4.83
CA THR A 126 -24.37 -6.09 3.71
C THR A 126 -25.47 -7.03 4.18
N VAL A 127 -25.15 -8.01 5.04
CA VAL A 127 -26.16 -8.91 5.62
C VAL A 127 -27.15 -8.13 6.46
N GLY A 128 -26.69 -7.19 7.29
CA GLY A 128 -27.56 -6.32 8.08
C GLY A 128 -28.52 -5.51 7.20
N ALA A 129 -28.02 -4.90 6.11
CA ALA A 129 -28.84 -4.14 5.18
C ALA A 129 -29.91 -5.02 4.49
N LEU A 130 -29.55 -6.24 4.07
CA LEU A 130 -30.50 -7.18 3.44
C LEU A 130 -31.59 -7.63 4.41
N LEU A 131 -31.25 -7.92 5.66
CA LEU A 131 -32.23 -8.27 6.69
C LEU A 131 -33.18 -7.11 6.99
N ILE A 132 -32.65 -5.89 7.08
CA ILE A 132 -33.47 -4.67 7.27
C ILE A 132 -34.41 -4.48 6.08
N LEU A 133 -33.92 -4.62 4.84
CA LEU A 133 -34.75 -4.51 3.64
C LEU A 133 -35.89 -5.54 3.63
N LEU A 134 -35.59 -6.78 4.01
CA LEU A 134 -36.58 -7.86 4.05
C LEU A 134 -37.64 -7.59 5.13
N LEU A 135 -37.24 -7.11 6.30
CA LEU A 135 -38.17 -6.70 7.36
C LEU A 135 -39.07 -5.56 6.90
N LEU A 136 -38.51 -4.53 6.25
CA LEU A 136 -39.29 -3.43 5.69
C LEU A 136 -40.30 -3.92 4.65
N LEU A 137 -39.90 -4.84 3.78
CA LEU A 137 -40.78 -5.45 2.78
C LEU A 137 -41.92 -6.26 3.44
N CYS A 138 -41.62 -7.05 4.47
CA CYS A 138 -42.63 -7.77 5.25
C CYS A 138 -43.64 -6.81 5.90
N VAL A 139 -43.17 -5.72 6.51
CA VAL A 139 -44.04 -4.69 7.10
C VAL A 139 -44.95 -4.07 6.04
N VAL A 140 -44.40 -3.70 4.88
CA VAL A 140 -45.18 -3.14 3.76
C VAL A 140 -46.24 -4.14 3.28
N LEU A 141 -45.88 -5.41 3.08
CA LEU A 141 -46.84 -6.45 2.66
C LEU A 141 -47.94 -6.66 3.70
N CYS A 142 -47.62 -6.66 4.99
CA CYS A 142 -48.60 -6.74 6.07
C CYS A 142 -49.55 -5.53 6.05
N CYS A 143 -49.02 -4.31 5.88
CA CYS A 143 -49.82 -3.10 5.76
C CYS A 143 -50.73 -3.13 4.52
N LEU A 144 -50.22 -3.55 3.37
CA LEU A 144 -51.00 -3.68 2.12
C LEU A 144 -52.11 -4.74 2.26
N ARG A 145 -51.80 -5.88 2.88
CA ARG A 145 -52.79 -6.94 3.13
C ARG A 145 -53.87 -6.48 4.11
N ALA A 146 -53.50 -5.78 5.18
CA ALA A 146 -54.46 -5.20 6.12
C ALA A 146 -55.37 -4.17 5.42
N ARG A 147 -54.81 -3.32 4.54
CA ARG A 147 -55.60 -2.37 3.73
C ARG A 147 -56.58 -3.07 2.79
N ARG A 148 -56.15 -4.11 2.06
CA ARG A 148 -57.05 -4.91 1.20
C ARG A 148 -58.18 -5.53 1.99
N ASN A 149 -57.88 -6.20 3.10
CA ASN A 149 -58.89 -6.81 3.96
C ASN A 149 -59.90 -5.77 4.51
N ALA A 150 -59.45 -4.55 4.82
CA ALA A 150 -60.33 -3.46 5.24
C ALA A 150 -61.24 -2.98 4.10
N GLN A 151 -60.73 -2.90 2.87
CA GLN A 151 -61.53 -2.59 1.68
C GLN A 151 -62.55 -3.68 1.34
N ASP A 152 -62.17 -4.96 1.45
CA ASP A 152 -63.10 -6.08 1.21
C ASP A 152 -64.27 -6.07 2.21
N LYS A 153 -63.99 -5.77 3.49
CA LYS A 153 -65.03 -5.60 4.50
C LYS A 153 -65.96 -4.42 4.19
N LEU A 154 -65.42 -3.30 3.71
CA LEU A 154 -66.24 -2.17 3.27
C LEU A 154 -67.10 -2.54 2.04
N ALA A 155 -66.55 -3.26 1.07
CA ALA A 155 -67.29 -3.71 -0.11
C ALA A 155 -68.46 -4.67 0.25
N GLN A 156 -68.27 -5.58 1.20
CA GLN A 156 -69.36 -6.43 1.69
C GLN A 156 -70.47 -5.63 2.39
N VAL A 157 -70.12 -4.62 3.20
CA VAL A 157 -71.10 -3.77 3.88
C VAL A 157 -71.89 -2.94 2.87
N TRP A 158 -71.23 -2.37 1.86
CA TRP A 158 -71.92 -1.62 0.79
C TRP A 158 -72.79 -2.52 -0.10
N GLY A 159 -72.39 -3.78 -0.36
CA GLY A 159 -73.22 -4.75 -1.08
C GLY A 159 -74.50 -5.15 -0.32
N LEU A 160 -74.46 -5.17 1.02
CA LEU A 160 -75.64 -5.35 1.87
C LEU A 160 -76.53 -4.10 1.91
N VAL A 161 -75.96 -2.89 1.90
CA VAL A 161 -76.72 -1.63 1.89
C VAL A 161 -77.44 -1.38 0.56
N ILE A 162 -76.96 -1.92 -0.56
CA ILE A 162 -77.61 -1.81 -1.88
C ILE A 162 -78.70 -2.89 -2.11
N SER A 163 -78.73 -3.95 -1.28
CA SER A 163 -79.74 -5.04 -1.36
C SER A 163 -80.96 -4.85 -0.44
N ILE A 164 -81.11 -3.68 0.17
CA ILE A 164 -82.29 -3.24 0.95
C ILE A 164 -82.94 -2.09 0.19
#